data_AF-A0A2V7JQ89-F1
#
_entry.id   AF-A0A2V7JQ89-F1
#
_cell.length_a   1.000
_cell.length_b   1.000
_cell.length_c   1.000
_cell.angle_alpha   90.00
_cell.angle_beta   90.00
_cell.angle_gamma   90.00
#
_symmetry.space_group_name_H-M   'P 1'
#
loop_
_entity.id
_entity.type
_entity.pdbx_description
1 polymer ?
#
loop_
_entity_poly.entity_id
_entity_poly.type
_entity_poly.pdbx_seq_one_letter_code
_entity_poly.pdbx_strand_id
1 'polypeptide(L)'
;MVDRTLDDWRDKRIAALAPDSIAAVEVVRGKDRYALTRVGKTWKVNGGATDSGAVARYLERLKAITATGFATPRESDSTRTARPARRLAVRSARGVLLSLAFDSTAGAFLVRHLVGTGGEGATVYRMNVWDVDGVSPAGRSLMPTKPMPTKK
;
A
#
# COMPACT_ATOMS: atom_id res chain seq x y z
N MET A 1 -32.48 6.87 0.53
CA MET A 1 -31.27 7.57 1.01
C MET A 1 -30.96 7.02 2.41
N VAL A 2 -30.29 5.87 2.51
CA VAL A 2 -30.00 5.18 3.80
C VAL A 2 -28.60 4.54 3.86
N ASP A 3 -27.80 4.59 2.78
CA ASP A 3 -26.53 3.85 2.71
C ASP A 3 -25.43 4.38 3.66
N ARG A 4 -25.48 5.67 4.04
CA ARG A 4 -24.45 6.28 4.89
C ARG A 4 -24.37 5.64 6.28
N THR A 5 -25.52 5.28 6.85
CA THR A 5 -25.59 4.72 8.20
C THR A 5 -25.10 3.28 8.26
N LEU A 6 -25.08 2.55 7.14
CA LEU A 6 -24.58 1.17 7.10
C LEU A 6 -23.06 1.15 6.90
N ASP A 7 -22.53 1.97 5.99
CA ASP A 7 -21.09 2.04 5.71
C ASP A 7 -20.26 2.55 6.89
N ASP A 8 -20.83 3.41 7.74
CA ASP A 8 -20.12 3.91 8.92
C ASP A 8 -19.93 2.86 10.02
N TRP A 9 -20.71 1.78 9.99
CA TRP A 9 -20.65 0.69 10.97
C TRP A 9 -19.83 -0.50 10.46
N ARG A 10 -19.53 -0.55 9.15
CA ARG A 10 -18.68 -1.59 8.57
C ARG A 10 -17.21 -1.31 8.87
N ASP A 11 -16.46 -2.37 9.17
CA ASP A 11 -15.00 -2.26 9.33
C ASP A 11 -14.36 -1.85 7.99
N LYS A 12 -13.74 -0.68 7.97
CA LYS A 12 -13.04 -0.09 6.81
C LYS A 12 -11.60 -0.59 6.69
N ARG A 13 -11.19 -1.57 7.51
CA ARG A 13 -9.87 -2.19 7.45
C ARG A 13 -9.71 -3.06 6.20
N ILE A 14 -8.75 -2.70 5.37
CA ILE A 14 -8.37 -3.45 4.17
C ILE A 14 -7.49 -4.65 4.55
N ALA A 15 -6.51 -4.42 5.43
CA ALA A 15 -5.60 -5.44 5.92
C ALA A 15 -4.91 -5.00 7.23
N ALA A 16 -4.46 -5.97 8.02
CA ALA A 16 -3.55 -5.76 9.14
C ALA A 16 -2.40 -6.76 9.04
N LEU A 17 -1.16 -6.26 8.96
CA LEU A 17 0.04 -7.09 8.78
C LEU A 17 0.95 -6.96 10.00
N ALA A 18 1.47 -8.08 10.49
CA ALA A 18 2.54 -8.05 11.49
C ALA A 18 3.85 -7.65 10.80
N PRO A 19 4.49 -6.51 11.12
CA PRO A 19 5.68 -6.06 10.39
C PRO A 19 6.84 -7.04 10.45
N ASP A 20 6.98 -7.75 11.56
CA ASP A 20 8.03 -8.76 11.75
C ASP A 20 7.88 -9.96 10.81
N SER A 21 6.66 -10.21 10.31
CA SER A 21 6.39 -11.24 9.32
C SER A 21 6.73 -10.82 7.89
N ILE A 22 6.93 -9.51 7.64
CA ILE A 22 7.22 -8.98 6.31
C ILE A 22 8.68 -9.25 5.96
N ALA A 23 8.89 -9.95 4.86
CA ALA A 23 10.21 -10.24 4.29
C ALA A 23 10.49 -9.42 3.02
N ALA A 24 9.45 -9.07 2.27
CA ALA A 24 9.56 -8.26 1.07
C ALA A 24 8.30 -7.44 0.79
N VAL A 25 8.49 -6.26 0.22
CA VAL A 25 7.43 -5.39 -0.31
C VAL A 25 7.80 -4.99 -1.73
N GLU A 26 6.89 -5.18 -2.68
CA GLU A 26 7.02 -4.68 -4.03
C GLU A 26 5.96 -3.64 -4.32
N VAL A 27 6.39 -2.53 -4.90
CA VAL A 27 5.51 -1.44 -5.32
C VAL A 27 5.74 -1.16 -6.79
N VAL A 28 4.63 -1.00 -7.52
CA VAL A 28 4.58 -0.46 -8.87
C VAL A 28 3.71 0.78 -8.82
N ARG A 29 4.23 1.94 -9.23
CA ARG A 29 3.54 3.25 -9.25
C ARG A 29 3.92 3.99 -10.53
N GLY A 30 3.08 3.88 -11.57
CA GLY A 30 3.41 4.43 -12.89
C GLY A 30 4.72 3.84 -13.41
N LYS A 31 5.74 4.70 -13.63
CA LYS A 31 7.09 4.29 -14.05
C LYS A 31 8.02 3.89 -12.89
N ASP A 32 7.64 4.17 -11.65
CA ASP A 32 8.42 3.79 -10.47
C ASP A 32 8.11 2.34 -10.09
N ARG A 33 9.14 1.50 -10.01
CA ARG A 33 9.03 0.10 -9.57
C ARG A 33 10.21 -0.24 -8.68
N TYR A 34 9.92 -0.74 -7.49
CA TYR A 34 10.97 -1.18 -6.57
C TYR A 34 10.54 -2.37 -5.72
N ALA A 35 11.55 -3.07 -5.22
CA ALA A 35 11.44 -4.10 -4.20
C ALA A 35 12.20 -3.64 -2.95
N LEU A 36 11.51 -3.59 -1.82
CA LEU A 36 12.06 -3.44 -0.49
C LEU A 36 12.21 -4.83 0.13
N THR A 37 13.42 -5.30 0.36
CA THR A 37 13.71 -6.66 0.84
C THR A 37 14.48 -6.65 2.16
N ARG A 38 14.09 -7.53 3.08
CA ARG A 38 14.78 -7.71 4.35
C ARG A 38 16.01 -8.58 4.14
N VAL A 39 17.18 -8.12 4.56
CA VAL A 39 18.45 -8.85 4.50
C VAL A 39 19.06 -8.85 5.90
N GLY A 40 18.89 -9.96 6.62
CA GLY A 40 19.23 -10.04 8.03
C GLY A 40 18.44 -9.01 8.85
N LYS A 41 19.13 -8.07 9.47
CA LYS A 41 18.53 -6.99 10.29
C LYS A 41 18.29 -5.69 9.53
N THR A 42 18.72 -5.60 8.27
CA THR A 42 18.60 -4.38 7.46
C THR A 42 17.62 -4.56 6.32
N TRP A 43 17.22 -3.44 5.72
CA TRP A 43 16.36 -3.41 4.55
C TRP A 43 17.10 -2.83 3.37
N LYS A 44 16.80 -3.35 2.18
CA LYS A 44 17.39 -2.89 0.92
C LYS A 44 16.30 -2.52 -0.07
N VAL A 45 16.49 -1.44 -0.81
CA VAL A 45 15.62 -1.05 -1.93
C VAL A 45 16.35 -1.36 -3.23
N ASN A 46 15.80 -2.28 -4.03
CA ASN A 46 16.44 -2.80 -5.25
C ASN A 46 17.90 -3.25 -5.01
N GLY A 47 18.19 -3.83 -3.83
CA GLY A 47 19.54 -4.25 -3.42
C GLY A 47 20.45 -3.13 -2.90
N GLY A 48 20.04 -1.87 -2.99
CA GLY A 48 20.74 -0.70 -2.46
C GLY A 48 20.41 -0.38 -1.00
N ALA A 49 21.16 0.57 -0.42
CA ALA A 49 20.94 1.05 0.94
C ALA A 49 19.59 1.77 1.09
N THR A 50 19.06 1.76 2.31
CA THR A 50 17.80 2.46 2.68
C THR A 50 18.03 3.42 3.84
N ASP A 51 17.12 4.39 3.97
CA ASP A 51 16.92 5.13 5.21
C ASP A 51 16.10 4.25 6.16
N SER A 52 16.72 3.80 7.25
CA SER A 52 16.08 2.89 8.21
C SER A 52 14.87 3.52 8.91
N GLY A 53 14.87 4.84 9.13
CA GLY A 53 13.75 5.56 9.71
C GLY A 53 12.58 5.68 8.74
N ALA A 54 12.86 5.93 7.45
CA ALA A 54 11.83 5.93 6.40
C ALA A 54 11.20 4.54 6.24
N VAL A 55 12.03 3.48 6.24
CA VAL A 55 11.55 2.10 6.16
C VAL A 55 10.70 1.74 7.39
N ALA A 56 11.13 2.09 8.60
CA ALA A 56 10.35 1.83 9.81
C ALA A 56 8.96 2.49 9.73
N ARG A 57 8.89 3.77 9.35
CA ARG A 57 7.61 4.47 9.17
C ARG A 57 6.72 3.82 8.09
N TYR A 58 7.32 3.32 7.02
CA TYR A 58 6.58 2.62 5.98
C TYR A 58 6.01 1.28 6.48
N LEU A 59 6.80 0.47 7.18
CA LEU A 59 6.33 -0.79 7.77
C LEU A 59 5.24 -0.57 8.83
N GLU A 60 5.33 0.52 9.60
CA GLU A 60 4.27 0.94 10.53
C GLU A 60 2.96 1.27 9.80
N ARG A 61 3.01 1.92 8.64
CA ARG A 61 1.82 2.17 7.81
C ARG A 61 1.17 0.87 7.32
N LEU A 62 1.95 -0.20 7.14
CA LEU A 62 1.42 -1.50 6.72
C LEU A 62 0.81 -2.32 7.87
N LYS A 63 1.00 -1.91 9.15
CA LYS A 63 0.36 -2.58 10.30
C LYS A 63 -1.16 -2.57 10.21
N ALA A 64 -1.72 -1.46 9.73
CA ALA A 64 -3.15 -1.28 9.58
C ALA A 64 -3.43 -0.41 8.35
N ILE A 65 -3.89 -1.05 7.29
CA ILE A 65 -4.33 -0.37 6.07
C ILE A 65 -5.83 -0.16 6.18
N THR A 66 -6.23 1.10 6.31
CA THR A 66 -7.64 1.49 6.52
C THR A 66 -8.11 2.38 5.38
N ALA A 67 -9.32 2.12 4.90
CA ALA A 67 -9.98 2.89 3.87
C ALA A 67 -10.69 4.12 4.45
N THR A 68 -10.93 5.13 3.61
CA THR A 68 -11.82 6.24 3.96
C THR A 68 -13.29 5.87 3.79
N GLY A 69 -13.59 4.82 3.03
CA GLY A 69 -14.94 4.28 2.84
C GLY A 69 -14.97 3.15 1.81
N PHE A 70 -16.16 2.86 1.29
CA PHE A 70 -16.38 1.83 0.28
C PHE A 70 -16.62 2.46 -1.09
N ALA A 71 -16.32 1.71 -2.15
CA ALA A 71 -16.67 2.10 -3.49
C ALA A 71 -18.18 1.96 -3.71
N THR A 72 -18.77 2.89 -4.46
CA THR A 72 -20.13 2.70 -4.99
C THR A 72 -20.17 1.51 -5.97
N PRO A 73 -21.36 0.96 -6.29
CA PRO A 73 -21.46 -0.10 -7.30
C PRO A 73 -20.85 0.30 -8.65
N ARG A 74 -21.11 1.54 -9.10
CA ARG A 74 -20.54 2.08 -10.34
C ARG A 74 -19.00 2.16 -10.30
N GLU A 75 -18.44 2.60 -9.17
CA GLU A 75 -16.98 2.64 -8.98
C GLU A 75 -16.40 1.22 -8.98
N SER A 76 -17.04 0.28 -8.29
CA SER A 76 -16.62 -1.13 -8.26
C SER A 76 -16.61 -1.76 -9.65
N ASP A 77 -17.67 -1.54 -10.45
CA ASP A 77 -17.74 -2.03 -11.83
C ASP A 77 -16.64 -1.44 -12.72
N SER A 78 -16.30 -0.16 -12.53
CA SER A 78 -15.23 0.49 -13.29
C SER A 78 -13.85 -0.15 -13.08
N THR A 79 -13.63 -0.82 -11.94
CA THR A 79 -12.35 -1.50 -11.66
C THR A 79 -12.14 -2.78 -12.49
N ARG A 80 -13.20 -3.38 -13.04
CA ARG A 80 -13.13 -4.65 -13.77
C ARG A 80 -12.33 -4.54 -15.07
N THR A 81 -12.38 -3.38 -15.71
CA THR A 81 -11.66 -3.09 -16.95
C THR A 81 -10.48 -2.15 -16.73
N ALA A 82 -10.28 -1.65 -15.51
CA ALA A 82 -9.22 -0.71 -15.20
C ALA A 82 -7.84 -1.38 -15.17
N ARG A 83 -6.85 -0.65 -15.71
CA ARG A 83 -5.45 -0.95 -15.43
C ARG A 83 -5.06 -0.20 -14.16
N PRO A 84 -4.59 -0.90 -13.11
CA PRO A 84 -4.28 -0.25 -11.86
C PRO A 84 -3.12 0.71 -12.02
N ALA A 85 -3.31 1.92 -11.49
CA ALA A 85 -2.28 2.94 -11.44
C ALA A 85 -1.13 2.55 -10.51
N ARG A 86 -1.44 1.76 -9.47
CA ARG A 86 -0.44 1.19 -8.56
C ARG A 86 -0.74 -0.24 -8.18
N ARG A 87 0.31 -0.97 -7.81
CA ARG A 87 0.21 -2.29 -7.17
C ARG A 87 1.13 -2.35 -5.96
N LEU A 88 0.64 -3.00 -4.92
CA LEU A 88 1.41 -3.39 -3.74
C LEU A 88 1.39 -4.92 -3.64
N ALA A 89 2.54 -5.52 -3.38
CA ALA A 89 2.63 -6.92 -2.97
C ALA A 89 3.51 -7.01 -1.73
N VAL A 90 2.99 -7.62 -0.67
CA VAL A 90 3.68 -7.86 0.60
C VAL A 90 3.84 -9.35 0.79
N ARG A 91 5.05 -9.80 1.11
CA ARG A 91 5.38 -11.22 1.29
C ARG A 91 6.05 -11.46 2.62
N SER A 92 5.80 -12.64 3.17
CA SER A 92 6.59 -13.25 4.24
C SER A 92 7.62 -14.21 3.65
N ALA A 93 8.44 -14.80 4.52
CA ALA A 93 9.31 -15.92 4.15
C ALA A 93 8.52 -17.17 3.68
N ARG A 94 7.21 -17.25 3.94
CA ARG A 94 6.36 -18.41 3.64
C ARG A 94 5.41 -18.21 2.46
N GLY A 95 5.29 -16.99 1.94
CA GLY A 95 4.41 -16.71 0.81
C GLY A 95 3.88 -15.28 0.79
N VAL A 96 2.90 -15.03 -0.08
CA VAL A 96 2.24 -13.74 -0.19
C VAL A 96 1.33 -13.50 1.02
N LEU A 97 1.51 -12.36 1.68
CA LEU A 97 0.64 -11.91 2.76
C LEU A 97 -0.53 -11.09 2.21
N LEU A 98 -0.24 -10.21 1.26
CA LEU A 98 -1.18 -9.25 0.72
C LEU A 98 -0.77 -8.83 -0.69
N SER A 99 -1.73 -8.70 -1.60
CA SER A 99 -1.54 -7.97 -2.84
C SER A 99 -2.75 -7.10 -3.13
N LEU A 100 -2.50 -5.81 -3.39
CA LEU A 100 -3.51 -4.81 -3.65
C LEU A 100 -3.29 -4.16 -5.03
N ALA A 101 -4.39 -3.88 -5.71
CA ALA A 101 -4.44 -2.97 -6.85
C ALA A 101 -5.07 -1.63 -6.43
N PHE A 102 -4.51 -0.54 -6.94
CA PHE A 102 -4.99 0.82 -6.72
C PHE A 102 -5.35 1.42 -8.08
N ASP A 103 -6.65 1.57 -8.33
CA ASP A 103 -7.20 2.17 -9.54
C ASP A 103 -7.47 3.66 -9.26
N SER A 104 -6.83 4.55 -10.03
CA SER A 104 -6.98 6.00 -9.84
C SER A 104 -8.32 6.48 -10.42
N THR A 105 -9.02 7.33 -9.68
CA THR A 105 -10.19 8.08 -10.17
C THR A 105 -9.90 9.58 -10.15
N ALA A 106 -10.87 10.41 -10.53
CA ALA A 106 -10.74 11.87 -10.50
C ALA A 106 -10.51 12.45 -9.10
N GLY A 107 -10.89 11.73 -8.02
CA GLY A 107 -10.82 12.27 -6.66
C GLY A 107 -10.41 11.28 -5.56
N ALA A 108 -10.09 10.04 -5.91
CA ALA A 108 -9.69 9.01 -4.95
C ALA A 108 -8.93 7.87 -5.66
N PHE A 109 -8.52 6.88 -4.87
CA PHE A 109 -8.16 5.56 -5.37
C PHE A 109 -9.22 4.55 -4.94
N LEU A 110 -9.52 3.65 -5.86
CA LEU A 110 -10.25 2.42 -5.56
C LEU A 110 -9.23 1.33 -5.27
N VAL A 111 -9.41 0.62 -4.16
CA VAL A 111 -8.45 -0.37 -3.67
C VAL A 111 -9.14 -1.71 -3.59
N ARG A 112 -8.55 -2.70 -4.24
CA ARG A 112 -9.09 -4.06 -4.33
C ARG A 112 -8.03 -5.09 -4.03
N HIS A 113 -8.43 -6.14 -3.34
CA HIS A 113 -7.58 -7.30 -3.09
C HIS A 113 -7.35 -8.07 -4.39
N LEU A 114 -6.10 -8.47 -4.60
CA LEU A 114 -5.71 -9.41 -5.66
C LEU A 114 -5.41 -10.78 -5.07
N VAL A 115 -4.72 -10.82 -3.93
CA VAL A 115 -4.32 -12.03 -3.19
C VAL A 115 -4.16 -11.67 -1.71
N GLY A 116 -4.38 -12.63 -0.81
CA GLY A 116 -4.09 -12.50 0.63
C GLY A 116 -5.34 -12.42 1.49
N THR A 117 -5.14 -12.35 2.80
CA THR A 117 -6.21 -12.27 3.80
C THR A 117 -6.48 -10.81 4.19
N GLY A 118 -7.73 -10.37 4.06
CA GLY A 118 -8.16 -9.04 4.47
C GLY A 118 -9.32 -8.54 3.62
N GLY A 119 -10.32 -7.90 4.23
CA GLY A 119 -11.52 -7.46 3.55
C GLY A 119 -12.40 -8.59 2.98
N GLU A 120 -13.65 -8.28 2.64
CA GLU A 120 -14.50 -9.20 1.88
C GLU A 120 -13.92 -9.35 0.46
N GLY A 121 -13.81 -10.57 -0.08
CA GLY A 121 -13.09 -10.83 -1.34
C GLY A 121 -13.59 -10.07 -2.57
N ALA A 122 -14.81 -9.53 -2.52
CA ALA A 122 -15.39 -8.67 -3.56
C ALA A 122 -15.45 -7.17 -3.18
N THR A 123 -15.04 -6.79 -1.95
CA THR A 123 -15.11 -5.40 -1.51
C THR A 123 -14.05 -4.56 -2.21
N VAL A 124 -14.50 -3.48 -2.83
CA VAL A 124 -13.66 -2.41 -3.34
C VAL A 124 -13.75 -1.24 -2.35
N TYR A 125 -12.60 -0.81 -1.86
CA TYR A 125 -12.47 0.26 -0.89
C TYR A 125 -12.13 1.57 -1.58
N ARG A 126 -12.44 2.68 -0.90
CA ARG A 126 -12.03 4.02 -1.31
C ARG A 126 -10.92 4.52 -0.37
N MET A 127 -9.85 5.04 -0.94
CA MET A 127 -8.78 5.71 -0.19
C MET A 127 -8.48 7.08 -0.80
N ASN A 128 -8.09 8.05 0.04
CA ASN A 128 -7.57 9.31 -0.46
C ASN A 128 -6.12 9.14 -0.97
N VAL A 129 -5.62 10.15 -1.69
CA VAL A 129 -4.29 10.10 -2.31
C VAL A 129 -3.17 10.00 -1.28
N TRP A 130 -3.29 10.67 -0.13
CA TRP A 130 -2.28 10.68 0.93
C TRP A 130 -2.10 9.30 1.57
N ASP A 131 -3.19 8.60 1.84
CA ASP A 131 -3.13 7.25 2.41
C ASP A 131 -2.56 6.25 1.40
N VAL A 132 -2.91 6.38 0.12
CA VAL A 132 -2.30 5.56 -0.94
C VAL A 132 -0.82 5.86 -1.12
N ASP A 133 -0.39 7.12 -1.01
CA ASP A 133 1.04 7.47 -1.00
C ASP A 133 1.77 6.90 0.21
N GLY A 134 1.13 6.81 1.38
CA GLY A 134 1.70 6.16 2.56
C GLY A 134 1.83 4.64 2.44
N VAL A 135 0.91 3.98 1.72
CA VAL A 135 0.86 2.53 1.53
C VAL A 135 1.62 2.07 0.28
N SER A 136 1.84 2.96 -0.69
CA SER A 136 2.61 2.73 -1.91
C SER A 136 3.55 3.91 -2.21
N PRO A 137 4.49 4.20 -1.30
CA PRO A 137 5.37 5.37 -1.43
C PRO A 137 6.31 5.19 -2.62
N ALA A 138 6.86 6.30 -3.11
CA ALA A 138 7.88 6.25 -4.16
C ALA A 138 9.18 5.65 -3.63
N GLY A 139 9.89 4.84 -4.41
CA GLY A 139 11.10 4.14 -3.97
C GLY A 139 12.19 5.09 -3.44
N ARG A 140 12.32 6.26 -4.07
CA ARG A 140 13.25 7.34 -3.64
C ARG A 140 13.02 7.84 -2.22
N SER A 141 11.80 7.70 -1.67
CA SER A 141 11.51 8.12 -0.29
C SER A 141 12.07 7.17 0.77
N LEU A 142 12.48 5.96 0.35
CA LEU A 142 13.08 4.96 1.21
C LEU A 142 14.62 4.96 1.12
N MET A 143 15.18 5.74 0.20
CA MET A 143 16.62 5.83 -0.01
C MET A 143 17.24 6.86 0.97
N PRO A 144 18.51 6.70 1.36
CA PRO A 144 19.20 7.71 2.15
C PRO A 144 19.15 9.07 1.46
N THR A 145 18.83 10.11 2.22
CA THR A 145 19.02 11.49 1.75
C THR A 145 20.51 11.77 1.68
N LYS A 146 20.98 12.32 0.56
CA LYS A 146 22.37 12.79 0.44
C LYS A 146 22.59 13.83 1.56
N PRO A 147 23.63 13.70 2.40
CA PRO A 147 23.88 14.72 3.41
C PRO A 147 24.10 16.07 2.72
N MET A 148 23.42 17.11 3.21
CA MET A 148 23.72 18.49 2.80
C MET A 148 25.20 18.76 3.12
N PRO A 149 25.98 19.37 2.21
CA PRO A 149 27.31 19.82 2.57
C PRO A 149 27.17 20.87 3.68
N THR A 150 27.70 20.57 4.87
CA THR A 150 27.91 21.55 5.93
C THR A 150 28.83 22.63 5.37
N LYS A 151 28.32 23.86 5.24
CA LYS A 151 29.17 25.02 4.97
C LYS A 151 30.18 25.12 6.13
N LYS A 152 31.47 25.08 5.78
CA LYS A 152 32.57 25.50 6.66
C LYS A 152 32.66 27.01 6.64
#